data_AF-A0A1M4JDD9-F1
#
_entry.id   AF-A0A1M4JDD9-F1
#
_cell.length_a   1.000
_cell.length_b   1.000
_cell.length_c   1.000
_cell.angle_alpha   90.00
_cell.angle_beta   90.00
_cell.angle_gamma   90.00
#
_symmetry.space_group_name_H-M   'P 1'
#
loop_
_entity.id
_entity.type
_entity.pdbx_description
1 polymer ?
#
loop_
_entity_poly.entity_id
_entity_poly.type
_entity_poly.pdbx_seq_one_letter_code
_entity_poly.pdbx_strand_id
1 'polypeptide(L)'
;MRKALSWQEMRPLYVSLYKQSFSRQDVLAMAEFYESPAGQSMLDKTPQLMQNLMGAIQQKITPLFADLQKDLEQTVNTPPAAPAKK
;
A
#
# COMPACT_ATOMS: atom_id res chain seq x y z
N MET A 1 24.42 13.40 4.81
CA MET A 1 23.15 12.63 4.88
C MET A 1 22.11 13.33 5.76
N ARG A 2 22.26 13.33 7.10
CA ARG A 2 21.23 13.85 8.02
C ARG A 2 20.89 15.35 7.85
N LYS A 3 21.88 16.19 7.49
CA LYS A 3 21.66 17.62 7.17
C LYS A 3 20.93 17.81 5.85
N ALA A 4 21.27 17.04 4.81
CA ALA A 4 20.66 17.12 3.48
C ALA A 4 19.18 16.72 3.47
N LEU A 5 18.77 15.85 4.40
CA LEU A 5 17.36 15.47 4.60
C LEU A 5 16.65 16.32 5.66
N SER A 6 17.30 17.35 6.19
CA SER A 6 16.65 18.25 7.15
C SER A 6 15.55 19.04 6.46
N TRP A 7 14.51 19.40 7.21
CA TRP A 7 13.42 20.21 6.67
C TRP A 7 13.90 21.54 6.08
N GLN A 8 14.93 22.14 6.66
CA GLN A 8 15.51 23.38 6.18
C GLN A 8 16.05 23.25 4.74
N GLU A 9 16.69 22.12 4.42
CA GLU A 9 17.23 21.83 3.09
C GLU A 9 16.14 21.32 2.13
N MET A 10 15.17 20.54 2.64
CA MET A 10 14.14 19.90 1.82
C MET A 10 12.97 20.83 1.48
N ARG A 11 12.60 21.77 2.35
CA ARG A 11 11.45 22.65 2.16
C ARG A 11 11.48 23.41 0.82
N PRO A 12 12.60 24.03 0.40
CA PRO A 12 12.64 24.73 -0.89
C PRO A 12 12.35 23.80 -2.08
N LEU A 13 12.85 22.56 -2.05
CA LEU A 13 12.57 21.55 -3.06
C LEU A 13 11.07 21.20 -3.10
N TYR A 14 10.46 20.91 -1.95
CA TYR A 14 9.02 20.66 -1.87
C TYR A 14 8.20 21.83 -2.40
N VAL A 15 8.51 23.07 -2.01
CA VAL A 15 7.82 24.26 -2.49
C VAL A 15 7.94 24.38 -4.02
N SER A 16 9.13 24.16 -4.58
CA SER A 16 9.34 24.20 -6.03
C SER A 16 8.50 23.14 -6.75
N LEU A 17 8.47 21.91 -6.24
CA LEU A 17 7.70 20.82 -6.83
C LEU A 17 6.19 21.12 -6.78
N TYR A 18 5.66 21.60 -5.66
CA TYR A 18 4.25 22.00 -5.57
C TYR A 18 3.90 23.10 -6.58
N LYS A 19 4.77 24.09 -6.78
CA LYS A 19 4.55 25.15 -7.79
C LYS A 19 4.61 24.65 -9.24
N GLN A 20 5.32 23.55 -9.50
CA GLN A 20 5.41 22.94 -10.83
C GLN A 20 4.25 21.99 -11.12
N SER A 21 3.76 21.29 -10.09
CA SER A 21 2.74 20.24 -10.23
C SER A 21 1.32 20.74 -10.06
N PHE A 22 1.10 21.79 -9.27
CA PHE A 22 -0.23 22.26 -8.89
C PHE A 22 -0.40 23.74 -9.21
N SER A 23 -1.62 24.14 -9.58
CA SER A 23 -1.96 25.55 -9.66
C SER A 23 -2.09 26.16 -8.26
N ARG A 24 -2.09 27.50 -8.19
CA ARG A 24 -2.39 28.21 -6.94
C ARG A 24 -3.76 27.79 -6.37
N GLN A 25 -4.75 27.61 -7.24
CA GLN A 25 -6.11 27.26 -6.82
C GLN A 25 -6.15 25.87 -6.20
N ASP A 26 -5.47 24.89 -6.79
CA ASP A 26 -5.38 23.52 -6.26
C ASP A 26 -4.77 23.53 -4.86
N VAL A 27 -3.64 24.23 -4.68
CA VAL A 27 -2.96 24.30 -3.38
C VAL A 27 -3.83 24.96 -2.31
N LEU A 28 -4.57 26.01 -2.67
CA LEU A 28 -5.49 26.67 -1.74
C LEU A 28 -6.67 25.77 -1.35
N ALA A 29 -7.28 25.08 -2.32
CA ALA A 29 -8.38 24.16 -2.05
C ALA A 29 -7.92 22.96 -1.21
N MET A 30 -6.72 22.44 -1.46
CA MET A 30 -6.11 21.40 -0.63
C MET A 30 -5.90 21.90 0.81
N ALA A 31 -5.36 23.11 0.99
CA ALA A 31 -5.16 23.70 2.30
C ALA A 31 -6.49 23.87 3.05
N GLU A 32 -7.50 24.44 2.41
CA GLU A 32 -8.85 24.61 2.98
C GLU A 32 -9.46 23.28 3.41
N PHE A 33 -9.36 22.25 2.56
CA PHE A 33 -9.84 20.92 2.91
C PHE A 33 -9.10 20.34 4.12
N TYR A 34 -7.76 20.34 4.11
CA TYR A 34 -6.97 19.77 5.19
C TYR A 34 -7.11 20.56 6.50
N GLU A 35 -7.39 21.87 6.47
CA GLU A 35 -7.68 22.68 7.65
C GLU A 35 -9.08 22.38 8.24
N SER A 36 -10.01 21.84 7.45
CA SER A 36 -11.34 21.48 7.94
C SER A 36 -11.31 20.31 8.94
N PRO A 37 -12.33 20.18 9.81
CA PRO A 37 -12.46 19.03 10.72
C PRO A 37 -12.46 17.67 10.00
N ALA A 38 -13.03 17.61 8.79
CA ALA A 38 -13.06 16.40 7.99
C ALA A 38 -11.67 16.06 7.44
N GLY A 39 -10.93 17.05 6.93
CA GLY A 39 -9.56 16.87 6.44
C GLY A 39 -8.59 16.47 7.52
N GLN A 40 -8.65 17.11 8.70
CA GLN A 40 -7.87 16.69 9.88
C GLN A 40 -8.22 15.25 10.29
N SER A 41 -9.51 14.92 10.39
CA SER A 41 -9.91 13.54 10.70
C SER A 41 -9.44 12.52 9.65
N MET A 42 -9.34 12.90 8.38
CA MET A 42 -8.80 12.03 7.33
C MET A 42 -7.30 11.79 7.57
N LEU A 43 -6.52 12.84 7.82
CA LEU A 43 -5.08 12.74 8.10
C LEU A 43 -4.82 11.83 9.31
N ASP A 44 -5.58 11.98 10.38
CA ASP A 44 -5.43 11.19 11.61
C ASP A 44 -5.77 9.71 11.40
N LYS A 45 -6.80 9.42 10.62
CA LYS A 45 -7.33 8.05 10.47
C LYS A 45 -6.67 7.27 9.33
N THR A 46 -6.02 7.93 8.38
CA THR A 46 -5.40 7.27 7.23
C THR A 46 -4.32 6.26 7.61
N PRO A 47 -3.38 6.53 8.54
CA PRO A 47 -2.39 5.53 8.97
C PRO A 47 -3.04 4.26 9.53
N GLN A 48 -4.05 4.40 10.39
CA GLN A 48 -4.78 3.28 10.96
C GLN A 48 -5.55 2.50 9.90
N LEU A 49 -6.17 3.20 8.94
CA LEU A 49 -6.85 2.57 7.81
C LEU A 49 -5.87 1.71 6.99
N MET A 50 -4.68 2.22 6.68
CA MET A 50 -3.65 1.47 5.95
C MET A 50 -3.15 0.27 6.74
N GLN A 51 -2.95 0.41 8.06
CA GLN A 51 -2.57 -0.71 8.93
C GLN A 51 -3.64 -1.81 8.93
N ASN A 52 -4.91 -1.42 9.06
CA ASN A 52 -6.04 -2.35 9.06
C ASN A 52 -6.17 -3.06 7.70
N LEU A 53 -5.96 -2.33 6.60
CA LEU A 53 -5.98 -2.89 5.26
C LEU A 53 -4.92 -3.97 5.07
N MET A 54 -3.68 -3.74 5.53
CA MET A 54 -2.62 -4.75 5.46
C MET A 54 -2.99 -6.02 6.24
N GLY A 55 -3.59 -5.89 7.42
CA GLY A 55 -4.08 -7.03 8.21
C GLY A 55 -5.20 -7.79 7.49
N ALA A 56 -6.15 -7.08 6.88
CA ALA A 56 -7.23 -7.70 6.12
C ALA A 56 -6.73 -8.44 4.87
N ILE A 57 -5.73 -7.90 4.17
CA ILE A 57 -5.09 -8.57 3.04
C ILE A 57 -4.43 -9.88 3.51
N GLN A 58 -3.67 -9.84 4.61
CA GLN A 58 -3.03 -11.04 5.17
C GLN A 58 -4.06 -12.14 5.47
N GLN A 59 -5.17 -11.79 6.13
CA GLN A 59 -6.25 -12.73 6.44
C GLN A 59 -6.89 -13.35 5.20
N LYS A 60 -6.97 -12.61 4.09
CA LYS A 60 -7.49 -13.13 2.81
C LYS A 60 -6.49 -14.02 2.07
N ILE A 61 -5.21 -13.66 2.10
CA ILE A 61 -4.17 -14.30 1.30
C ILE A 61 -3.65 -15.59 1.95
N THR A 62 -3.55 -15.65 3.28
CA THR A 62 -3.08 -16.85 4.00
C THR A 62 -3.84 -18.14 3.62
N PRO A 63 -5.19 -18.19 3.62
CA PRO A 63 -5.91 -19.40 3.25
C PRO A 63 -5.71 -19.79 1.78
N LEU A 64 -5.62 -18.82 0.85
CA LEU A 64 -5.33 -19.10 -0.56
C LEU A 64 -3.98 -19.80 -0.75
N PHE A 65 -2.96 -19.40 0.02
CA PHE A 65 -1.66 -20.08 0.00
C PHE A 65 -1.72 -21.48 0.60
N ALA A 66 -2.50 -21.69 1.67
CA ALA A 66 -2.68 -23.01 2.26
C ALA A 66 -3.39 -23.97 1.30
N ASP A 67 -4.43 -23.50 0.61
CA ASP A 67 -5.14 -24.28 -0.41
C ASP A 67 -4.20 -24.64 -1.56
N LEU A 68 -3.40 -23.69 -2.05
CA LEU A 68 -2.39 -23.95 -3.09
C LEU A 68 -1.34 -24.99 -2.64
N GLN A 69 -0.86 -24.91 -1.39
CA GLN A 69 0.07 -25.90 -0.85
C GLN A 69 -0.56 -27.29 -0.84
N LYS A 70 -1.81 -27.40 -0.40
CA LYS A 70 -2.55 -28.66 -0.39
C LYS A 70 -2.71 -29.25 -1.80
N ASP A 71 -3.06 -28.43 -2.78
CA ASP A 71 -3.19 -28.86 -4.18
C ASP A 71 -1.85 -29.36 -4.76
N LEU A 72 -0.75 -28.67 -4.44
CA LEU A 72 0.60 -29.08 -4.83
C LEU A 72 1.03 -30.39 -4.16
N GLU A 73 0.74 -30.58 -2.87
CA GLU A 73 1.01 -31.84 -2.17
C GLU A 73 0.23 -33.02 -2.77
N GLN A 74 -1.00 -32.80 -3.22
CA GLN A 74 -1.81 -33.82 -3.89
C GLN A 74 -1.26 -34.19 -5.27
N THR A 75 -0.76 -33.21 -6.02
CA THR A 75 -0.16 -33.47 -7.35
C THR A 75 1.21 -34.14 -7.27
N VAL A 76 2.03 -33.82 -6.25
CA VAL A 76 3.34 -34.48 -6.04
C VAL A 76 3.19 -35.90 -5.49
N ASN A 77 2.15 -36.19 -4.69
CA ASN A 77 1.91 -37.52 -4.12
C ASN A 77 1.06 -38.45 -5.02
N THR A 78 0.63 -38.01 -6.20
CA THR A 78 -0.05 -38.91 -7.16
C THR A 78 1.01 -39.59 -8.05
N PRO A 79 1.21 -40.91 -7.99
CA PRO A 79 2.15 -41.60 -8.88
C PRO A 79 1.73 -41.41 -10.34
N PRO A 80 2.66 -41.33 -11.31
CA PRO A 80 2.29 -41.33 -12.72
C PRO A 80 1.49 -42.61 -12.98
N ALA A 81 0.28 -42.45 -13.55
CA ALA A 81 -0.57 -43.57 -13.93
C ALA A 81 0.27 -44.56 -14.74
N ALA A 82 0.48 -45.75 -14.19
CA ALA A 82 1.29 -46.78 -14.82
C ALA A 82 0.78 -47.05 -16.24
N PRO A 83 1.66 -47.17 -17.25
CA PRO A 83 1.22 -47.42 -18.60
C PRO A 83 0.48 -48.76 -18.63
N ALA A 84 -0.76 -48.75 -19.13
CA ALA A 84 -1.56 -49.94 -19.35
C ALA A 84 -0.78 -50.88 -20.28
N LYS A 85 -0.28 -52.00 -19.73
CA LYS A 85 0.42 -53.04 -20.49
C LYS A 85 -0.57 -53.65 -21.50
N LYS A 86 -0.20 -53.64 -22.78
CA LYS A 86 -0.73 -54.53 -23.82
C LYS A 86 0.32 -55.57 -24.15
#